data_AF-A0A534YPC8-F1
#
_entry.id   AF-A0A534YPC8-F1
#
_cell.length_a   1.000
_cell.length_b   1.000
_cell.length_c   1.000
_cell.angle_alpha   90.00
_cell.angle_beta   90.00
_cell.angle_gamma   90.00
#
_symmetry.space_group_name_H-M   'P 1'
#
loop_
_entity.id
_entity.type
_entity.pdbx_description
1 polymer ?
#
loop_
_entity_poly.entity_id
_entity_poly.type
_entity_poly.pdbx_seq_one_letter_code
_entity_poly.pdbx_strand_id
1 'polypeptide(L)'
;MKRCEEVVPLLGPLHDAALADDDRAWVEDHVRGCPSCQDRLKLIGAQAQALRSVIEARGSELDLSGLADRVMARVGQERPGFSQRAPVWGREMWWAHRGAFAAGGGLALAACIAAAVIFLPSRSEDVGLLADNSPQVEEVDFGTRDGAVLQLSRQTTVIWMSDDRAVQQ
;
A
#
# COMPACT_ATOMS: atom_id res chain seq x y z
N MET A 1 4.76 -29.54 -17.88
CA MET A 1 5.40 -28.49 -18.72
C MET A 1 4.29 -27.70 -19.41
N LYS A 2 4.38 -26.36 -19.41
CA LYS A 2 3.43 -25.49 -20.13
C LYS A 2 3.51 -25.76 -21.64
N ARG A 3 2.39 -25.54 -22.35
CA ARG A 3 2.29 -25.83 -23.79
C ARG A 3 3.07 -24.80 -24.60
N CYS A 4 3.58 -25.20 -25.76
CA CYS A 4 4.28 -24.30 -26.68
C CYS A 4 3.40 -23.08 -27.07
N GLU A 5 2.10 -23.27 -27.18
CA GLU A 5 1.10 -22.22 -27.47
C GLU A 5 1.17 -21.06 -26.48
N GLU A 6 1.47 -21.33 -25.21
CA GLU A 6 1.58 -20.34 -24.14
C GLU A 6 2.96 -19.66 -24.13
N VAL A 7 4.00 -20.36 -24.62
CA VAL A 7 5.39 -19.90 -24.63
C VAL A 7 5.71 -19.06 -25.86
N VAL A 8 5.21 -19.44 -27.03
CA VAL A 8 5.53 -18.81 -28.32
C VAL A 8 5.33 -17.29 -28.30
N PRO A 9 4.24 -16.72 -27.75
CA PRO A 9 4.06 -15.27 -27.65
C PRO A 9 5.09 -14.57 -26.76
N LEU A 10 5.68 -15.30 -25.80
CA LEU A 10 6.63 -14.78 -24.82
C LEU A 10 8.09 -14.83 -25.29
N LEU A 11 8.37 -15.50 -26.42
CA LEU A 11 9.73 -15.61 -26.95
C LEU A 11 10.31 -14.26 -27.41
N GLY A 12 9.48 -13.38 -27.96
CA GLY A 12 9.89 -12.01 -28.32
C GLY A 12 10.26 -11.19 -27.08
N PRO A 13 9.34 -11.03 -26.11
CA PRO A 13 9.65 -10.38 -24.83
C PRO A 13 10.84 -10.99 -24.10
N LEU A 14 11.04 -12.32 -24.17
CA LEU A 14 12.23 -12.98 -23.63
C LEU A 14 13.50 -12.50 -24.33
N HIS A 15 13.49 -12.43 -25.67
CA HIS A 15 14.63 -11.96 -26.45
C HIS A 15 15.00 -10.50 -26.12
N ASP A 16 13.98 -9.66 -25.89
CA ASP A 16 14.14 -8.24 -25.59
C ASP A 16 14.40 -7.93 -24.10
N ALA A 17 14.53 -8.97 -23.25
CA ALA A 17 14.63 -8.85 -21.79
C ALA A 17 13.47 -8.04 -21.15
N ALA A 18 12.28 -8.16 -21.73
CA ALA A 18 11.08 -7.42 -21.36
C ALA A 18 10.06 -8.24 -20.56
N LEU A 19 10.41 -9.48 -20.16
CA LEU A 19 9.56 -10.30 -19.28
C LEU A 19 9.76 -9.93 -17.80
N ALA A 20 8.69 -10.07 -17.02
CA ALA A 20 8.79 -10.07 -15.56
C ALA A 20 9.61 -11.28 -15.08
N ASP A 21 10.29 -11.14 -13.94
CA ASP A 21 11.16 -12.19 -13.39
C ASP A 21 10.42 -13.51 -13.17
N ASP A 22 9.18 -13.43 -12.68
CA ASP A 22 8.31 -14.59 -12.45
C ASP A 22 8.06 -15.36 -13.75
N ASP A 23 7.92 -14.66 -14.88
CA ASP A 23 7.65 -15.27 -16.17
C ASP A 23 8.91 -15.78 -16.87
N ARG A 24 10.00 -15.04 -16.73
CA ARG A 24 11.27 -15.34 -17.39
C ARG A 24 11.78 -16.74 -17.04
N ALA A 25 11.78 -17.10 -15.76
CA ALA A 25 12.38 -18.36 -15.29
C ALA A 25 11.72 -19.59 -15.92
N TRP A 26 10.39 -19.64 -15.99
CA TRP A 26 9.68 -20.80 -16.53
C TRP A 26 9.71 -20.84 -18.06
N VAL A 27 9.72 -19.69 -18.73
CA VAL A 27 9.87 -19.61 -20.20
C VAL A 27 11.26 -20.09 -20.61
N GLU A 28 12.32 -19.65 -19.91
CA GLU A 28 13.69 -20.11 -20.16
C GLU A 28 13.84 -21.62 -19.97
N ASP A 29 13.23 -22.16 -18.90
CA ASP A 29 13.24 -23.60 -18.65
C ASP A 29 12.54 -24.39 -19.77
N HIS A 30 11.39 -23.91 -20.25
CA HIS A 30 10.70 -24.51 -21.38
C HIS A 30 11.56 -24.47 -22.65
N VAL A 31 12.16 -23.32 -22.99
CA VAL A 31 13.00 -23.17 -24.18
C VAL A 31 14.21 -24.10 -24.14
N ARG A 32 14.79 -24.32 -22.95
CA ARG A 32 15.90 -25.26 -22.76
C ARG A 32 15.49 -26.70 -23.04
N GLY A 33 14.25 -27.08 -22.71
CA GLY A 33 13.70 -28.42 -22.90
C GLY A 33 12.97 -28.65 -24.24
N CYS A 34 12.72 -27.62 -25.04
CA CYS A 34 11.88 -27.69 -26.23
C CYS A 34 12.62 -27.20 -27.51
N PRO A 35 13.04 -28.12 -28.40
CA PRO A 35 13.76 -27.76 -29.62
C PRO A 35 13.01 -26.79 -30.54
N SER A 36 11.68 -26.94 -30.67
CA SER A 36 10.88 -26.08 -31.54
C SER A 36 10.81 -24.63 -31.04
N CYS A 37 10.69 -24.43 -29.72
CA CYS A 37 10.73 -23.10 -29.10
C CYS A 37 12.16 -22.52 -29.14
N GLN A 38 13.19 -23.36 -29.01
CA GLN A 38 14.57 -22.95 -29.17
C GLN A 38 14.86 -22.43 -30.58
N ASP A 39 14.41 -23.13 -31.62
CA ASP A 39 14.63 -22.74 -33.01
C ASP A 39 13.85 -21.46 -33.37
N ARG A 40 12.64 -21.28 -32.82
CA ARG A 40 11.90 -20.02 -32.93
C ARG A 40 12.65 -18.86 -32.30
N LEU A 41 13.20 -19.05 -31.10
CA LEU A 41 14.00 -18.01 -30.43
C LEU A 41 15.28 -17.67 -31.21
N LYS A 42 15.97 -18.68 -31.76
CA LYS A 42 17.12 -18.46 -32.66
C LYS A 42 16.74 -17.67 -33.90
N LEU A 43 15.58 -17.98 -34.51
CA LEU A 43 15.08 -17.25 -35.68
C LEU A 43 14.80 -15.78 -35.36
N ILE A 44 14.16 -15.49 -34.22
CA ILE A 44 13.95 -14.12 -33.73
C ILE A 44 15.29 -13.40 -33.59
N GLY A 45 16.27 -14.04 -32.93
CA GLY A 45 17.61 -13.48 -32.77
C GLY A 45 18.34 -13.20 -34.10
N ALA A 46 18.22 -14.11 -35.07
CA ALA A 46 18.80 -13.93 -36.39
C ALA A 46 18.17 -12.75 -37.14
N GLN A 47 16.84 -12.59 -37.07
CA GLN A 47 16.13 -11.46 -37.67
C GLN A 47 16.51 -10.14 -37.00
N ALA A 48 16.55 -10.11 -35.66
CA ALA A 48 16.97 -8.93 -34.90
C ALA A 48 18.40 -8.50 -35.27
N GLN A 49 19.32 -9.47 -35.42
CA GLN A 49 20.69 -9.18 -35.83
C GLN A 49 20.79 -8.67 -37.26
N ALA A 50 20.02 -9.23 -38.20
CA ALA A 50 19.97 -8.76 -39.58
C ALA A 50 19.42 -7.33 -39.68
N LEU A 51 18.40 -6.99 -38.88
CA LEU A 51 17.89 -5.62 -38.81
C LEU A 51 18.93 -4.66 -38.21
N ARG A 52 19.60 -5.08 -37.12
CA ARG A 52 20.63 -4.27 -36.47
C ARG A 52 21.78 -3.93 -37.41
N SER A 53 22.28 -4.90 -38.18
CA SER A 53 23.37 -4.65 -39.13
C SER A 53 23.00 -3.66 -40.23
N VAL A 54 21.76 -3.72 -40.75
CA VAL A 54 21.26 -2.76 -41.74
C VAL A 54 21.11 -1.37 -41.14
N ILE A 55 20.59 -1.27 -39.91
CA ILE A 55 20.44 0.02 -39.21
C ILE A 55 21.80 0.63 -38.90
N GLU A 56 22.76 -0.17 -38.45
CA GLU A 56 24.12 0.27 -38.14
C GLU A 56 24.85 0.76 -39.39
N ALA A 57 24.74 0.04 -40.51
CA ALA A 57 25.30 0.47 -41.80
C ALA A 57 24.69 1.79 -42.30
N ARG A 58 23.38 1.99 -42.11
CA ARG A 58 22.75 3.29 -42.44
C ARG A 58 23.14 4.38 -41.44
N GLY A 59 23.30 4.02 -40.17
CA GLY A 59 23.66 4.95 -39.12
C GLY A 59 25.07 5.52 -39.28
N SER A 60 26.01 4.72 -39.79
CA SER A 60 27.39 5.17 -40.05
C SER A 60 27.51 6.16 -41.21
N GLU A 61 26.52 6.19 -42.12
CA GLU A 61 26.45 7.18 -43.21
C GLU A 61 25.87 8.54 -42.75
N LEU A 62 25.25 8.60 -41.57
CA LEU A 62 24.64 9.82 -41.04
C LEU A 62 25.62 10.64 -40.20
N ASP A 63 25.63 11.96 -40.42
CA ASP A 63 26.33 12.89 -39.52
C ASP A 63 25.49 13.15 -38.26
N LEU A 64 25.90 12.52 -37.16
CA LEU A 64 25.28 12.66 -35.83
C LEU A 64 26.07 13.58 -34.88
N SER A 65 27.10 14.28 -35.37
CA SER A 65 28.04 15.07 -34.54
C SER A 65 27.36 16.10 -33.64
N GLY A 66 26.25 16.71 -34.09
CA GLY A 66 25.47 17.67 -33.30
C GLY A 66 24.20 17.11 -32.64
N LEU A 67 23.93 15.81 -32.72
CA LEU A 67 22.69 15.23 -32.19
C LEU A 67 22.61 15.38 -30.67
N ALA A 68 23.69 15.05 -29.97
CA ALA A 68 23.74 15.12 -28.51
C ALA A 68 23.46 16.55 -28.00
N ASP A 69 24.09 17.56 -28.59
CA ASP A 69 23.89 18.96 -28.23
C ASP A 69 22.44 19.40 -28.45
N ARG A 70 21.83 19.00 -29.57
CA ARG A 70 20.41 19.29 -29.85
C ARG A 70 19.47 18.60 -28.87
N VAL A 71 19.73 17.33 -28.54
CA VAL A 71 18.93 16.59 -27.54
C VAL A 71 19.05 17.25 -26.17
N MET A 72 20.27 17.59 -25.74
CA MET A 72 20.49 18.23 -24.44
C MET A 72 19.90 19.64 -24.37
N ALA A 73 19.98 20.41 -25.44
CA ALA A 73 19.32 21.70 -25.54
C ALA A 73 17.79 21.56 -25.39
N ARG A 74 17.20 20.54 -26.02
CA ARG A 74 15.75 20.27 -25.93
C ARG A 74 15.32 19.81 -24.54
N VAL A 75 16.03 18.84 -23.95
CA VAL A 75 15.74 18.34 -22.59
C VAL A 75 15.90 19.45 -21.55
N GLY A 76 16.87 20.36 -21.75
CA GLY A 76 17.04 21.53 -20.89
C GLY A 76 15.87 22.52 -20.94
N GLN A 77 15.20 22.65 -22.09
CA GLN A 77 14.03 23.51 -22.26
C GLN A 77 12.75 22.91 -21.68
N GLU A 78 12.60 21.58 -21.70
CA GLU A 78 11.45 20.85 -21.15
C GLU A 78 11.60 20.53 -19.65
N ARG A 79 12.40 21.31 -18.91
CA ARG A 79 12.55 21.12 -17.47
C ARG A 79 11.18 21.29 -16.78
N PRO A 80 10.65 20.26 -16.10
CA PRO A 80 9.37 20.37 -15.40
C PRO A 80 9.46 21.51 -14.38
N GLY A 81 8.43 22.35 -14.35
CA GLY A 81 8.35 23.47 -13.41
C GLY A 81 8.45 23.01 -11.96
N PHE A 82 8.80 23.91 -11.04
CA PHE A 82 8.92 23.61 -9.62
C PHE A 82 7.67 22.91 -9.04
N SER A 83 6.49 23.27 -9.52
CA SER A 83 5.20 22.66 -9.16
C SER A 83 5.09 21.18 -9.53
N GLN A 84 5.76 20.73 -10.60
CA GLN A 84 5.80 19.32 -11.01
C GLN A 84 6.87 18.52 -10.27
N ARG A 85 7.89 19.18 -9.71
CA ARG A 85 8.97 18.56 -8.92
C ARG A 85 8.63 18.43 -7.43
N ALA A 86 7.87 19.37 -6.88
CA ALA A 86 7.45 19.39 -5.47
C ALA A 86 6.81 18.07 -4.97
N PRO A 87 5.88 17.42 -5.70
CA PRO A 87 5.27 16.18 -5.21
C PRO A 87 6.24 15.00 -5.19
N VAL A 88 7.22 14.94 -6.10
CA VAL A 88 8.23 13.89 -6.15
C VAL A 88 9.21 14.04 -4.97
N TRP A 89 9.70 15.25 -4.77
CA TRP A 89 10.60 15.57 -3.65
C TRP A 89 9.92 15.38 -2.29
N GLY A 90 8.64 15.79 -2.17
CA GLY A 90 7.85 15.56 -0.98
C GLY A 90 7.64 14.07 -0.68
N ARG A 91 7.43 13.24 -1.72
CA ARG A 91 7.28 11.79 -1.56
C ARG A 91 8.60 11.14 -1.14
N GLU A 92 9.71 11.45 -1.80
CA GLU A 92 11.02 10.87 -1.45
C GLU A 92 11.47 11.30 -0.04
N MET A 93 11.29 12.58 0.31
CA MET A 93 11.66 13.10 1.63
C MET A 93 10.76 12.55 2.75
N TRP A 94 9.46 12.36 2.48
CA TRP A 94 8.55 11.71 3.43
C TRP A 94 8.97 10.27 3.74
N TRP A 95 9.31 9.47 2.73
CA TRP A 95 9.72 8.08 2.92
C TRP A 95 11.08 7.97 3.63
N ALA A 96 12.02 8.87 3.33
CA ALA A 96 13.33 8.91 3.98
C ALA A 96 13.26 9.36 5.45
N HIS A 97 12.35 10.28 5.80
CA HIS A 97 12.31 10.89 7.13
C HIS A 97 11.10 10.48 7.99
N ARG A 98 10.24 9.55 7.53
CA ARG A 98 9.06 9.08 8.30
C ARG A 98 9.41 8.61 9.72
N GLY A 99 10.58 8.01 9.93
CA GLY A 99 11.03 7.57 11.24
C GLY A 99 11.41 8.74 12.17
N ALA A 100 12.08 9.76 11.62
CA ALA A 100 12.46 10.96 12.37
C ALA A 100 11.24 11.84 12.71
N PHE A 101 10.29 11.97 11.78
CA PHE A 101 9.04 12.71 12.02
C PHE A 101 8.11 11.97 13.00
N ALA A 102 8.05 10.63 12.97
CA ALA A 102 7.31 9.86 13.97
C ALA A 102 7.88 10.04 15.39
N ALA A 103 9.21 10.06 15.53
CA ALA A 103 9.87 10.31 16.82
C ALA A 103 9.65 11.74 17.32
N GLY A 104 9.75 12.75 16.45
CA GLY A 104 9.54 14.16 16.81
C GLY A 104 8.08 14.49 17.14
N GLY A 105 7.12 13.94 16.38
CA GLY A 105 5.69 14.13 16.61
C GLY A 105 5.21 13.54 17.93
N GLY A 106 5.71 12.34 18.29
CA GLY A 106 5.40 11.72 19.58
C GLY A 106 5.91 12.52 20.79
N LEU A 107 7.10 13.11 20.66
CA LEU A 107 7.73 13.88 21.74
C LEU A 107 7.02 15.23 21.97
N ALA A 108 6.58 15.90 20.90
CA ALA A 108 5.79 17.12 20.99
C ALA A 108 4.40 16.88 21.63
N LEU A 109 3.71 15.80 21.24
CA LEU A 109 2.42 15.43 21.82
C LEU A 109 2.54 15.11 23.32
N ALA A 110 3.57 14.36 23.71
CA ALA A 110 3.85 14.04 25.11
C ALA A 110 4.15 15.31 25.94
N ALA A 111 4.90 16.26 25.38
CA ALA A 111 5.18 17.54 26.03
C ALA A 111 3.91 18.38 26.21
N CYS A 112 3.02 18.43 25.22
CA CYS A 112 1.73 19.12 25.34
C CYS A 112 0.82 18.48 26.40
N ILE A 113 0.76 17.15 26.48
CA ILE A 113 -0.01 16.43 27.51
C ILE A 113 0.58 16.70 28.90
N ALA A 114 1.91 16.64 29.05
CA ALA A 114 2.57 16.93 30.31
C ALA A 114 2.33 18.38 30.76
N ALA A 115 2.39 19.34 29.83
CA ALA A 115 2.07 20.73 30.11
C ALA A 115 0.61 20.91 30.52
N ALA A 116 -0.33 20.21 29.87
CA ALA A 116 -1.74 20.23 30.24
C ALA A 116 -1.96 19.70 31.67
N VAL A 117 -1.30 18.61 32.06
CA VAL A 117 -1.40 18.05 33.43
C VAL A 117 -0.82 19.00 34.49
N ILE A 118 0.28 19.70 34.18
CA ILE A 118 0.95 20.58 35.14
C ILE A 118 0.22 21.93 35.30
N PHE A 119 -0.36 22.46 34.23
CA PHE A 119 -0.95 23.81 34.23
C PHE A 119 -2.49 23.83 34.27
N LEU A 120 -3.21 22.69 34.22
CA LEU A 120 -4.65 22.68 34.49
C LEU A 120 -4.91 22.75 36.01
N PRO A 121 -5.67 23.74 36.50
CA PRO A 121 -6.05 23.80 37.91
C PRO A 121 -6.99 22.63 38.25
N SER A 122 -6.68 21.89 39.32
CA SER A 122 -7.56 20.86 39.89
C SER A 122 -8.86 21.51 40.34
N ARG A 123 -9.97 21.15 39.70
CA ARG A 123 -11.30 21.61 40.11
C ARG A 123 -11.65 20.91 41.43
N SER A 124 -11.50 21.61 42.56
CA SER A 124 -11.99 21.13 43.86
C SER A 124 -13.51 21.00 43.82
N GLU A 125 -14.02 19.81 44.12
CA GLU A 125 -15.45 19.53 44.26
C GLU A 125 -15.97 20.09 45.59
N ASP A 126 -16.91 21.03 45.51
CA ASP A 126 -17.74 21.44 46.66
C ASP A 126 -18.75 20.34 46.99
N VAL A 127 -18.63 19.80 48.20
CA VAL A 127 -19.53 18.81 48.78
C VAL A 127 -20.79 19.52 49.28
N GLY A 128 -21.86 19.51 48.49
CA GLY A 128 -23.17 20.08 48.82
C GLY A 128 -24.31 19.07 48.65
N LEU A 129 -24.80 18.55 49.78
CA LEU A 129 -26.11 17.90 50.03
C LEU A 129 -27.04 17.70 48.82
N LEU A 130 -27.06 16.47 48.29
CA LEU A 130 -28.18 15.93 47.52
C LEU A 130 -28.51 14.57 48.12
N ALA A 131 -29.70 14.47 48.72
CA ALA A 131 -30.24 13.25 49.31
C ALA A 131 -30.16 12.07 48.32
N ASP A 132 -29.45 11.02 48.70
CA ASP A 132 -29.32 9.79 47.94
C ASP A 132 -30.65 9.02 48.02
N ASN A 133 -31.43 9.07 46.93
CA ASN A 133 -32.64 8.27 46.73
C ASN A 133 -32.43 7.34 45.54
N SER A 134 -31.32 6.60 45.52
CA SER A 134 -31.13 5.52 44.55
C SER A 134 -31.84 4.24 45.03
N PRO A 135 -32.76 3.64 44.25
CA PRO A 135 -33.34 2.35 44.60
C PRO A 135 -32.25 1.27 44.50
N GLN A 136 -32.00 0.55 45.59
CA GLN A 136 -31.12 -0.62 45.59
C GLN A 136 -31.95 -1.86 45.22
N VAL A 137 -31.51 -2.60 44.19
CA VAL A 137 -32.07 -3.89 43.83
C VAL A 137 -31.25 -4.93 44.57
N GLU A 138 -31.84 -5.56 45.60
CA GLU A 138 -31.08 -6.42 46.51
C GLU A 138 -30.87 -7.84 45.95
N GLU A 139 -31.69 -8.30 44.99
CA GLU A 139 -31.46 -9.59 44.32
C GLU A 139 -32.28 -9.71 43.03
N VAL A 140 -31.73 -10.34 41.99
CA VAL A 140 -32.47 -10.70 40.77
C VAL A 140 -32.16 -12.15 40.43
N ASP A 141 -33.10 -13.05 40.72
CA ASP A 141 -33.01 -14.47 40.36
C ASP A 141 -33.74 -14.69 39.02
N PHE A 142 -32.99 -15.16 38.02
CA PHE A 142 -33.50 -15.41 36.68
C PHE A 142 -34.01 -16.86 36.47
N GLY A 143 -33.98 -17.72 37.50
CA GLY A 143 -34.43 -19.10 37.39
C GLY A 143 -33.68 -19.88 36.30
N THR A 144 -34.42 -20.51 35.37
CA THR A 144 -33.86 -21.28 34.23
C THR A 144 -33.65 -20.45 32.95
N ARG A 145 -33.68 -19.12 33.04
CA ARG A 145 -33.50 -18.21 31.90
C ARG A 145 -32.28 -17.33 32.09
N ASP A 146 -31.66 -16.91 30.99
CA ASP A 146 -30.57 -15.94 31.00
C ASP A 146 -31.11 -14.50 30.89
N GLY A 147 -30.62 -13.61 31.76
CA GLY A 147 -31.00 -12.21 31.82
C GLY A 147 -29.85 -11.31 32.29
N ALA A 148 -29.94 -10.02 31.98
CA ALA A 148 -28.96 -9.01 32.38
C ALA A 148 -29.66 -7.74 32.88
N VAL A 149 -29.13 -7.16 33.96
CA VAL A 149 -29.60 -5.88 34.52
C VAL A 149 -28.56 -4.81 34.31
N LEU A 150 -28.99 -3.66 33.79
CA LEU A 150 -28.17 -2.46 33.70
C LEU A 150 -28.76 -1.37 34.59
N GLN A 151 -28.00 -0.98 35.61
CA GLN A 151 -28.38 0.06 36.55
C GLN A 151 -27.51 1.30 36.34
N LEU A 152 -28.14 2.45 36.10
CA LEU A 152 -27.48 3.73 35.84
C LEU A 152 -27.89 4.71 36.94
N SER A 153 -26.92 5.16 37.74
CA SER A 153 -27.16 6.05 38.87
C SER A 153 -27.82 7.35 38.41
N ARG A 154 -29.07 7.59 38.85
CA ARG A 154 -29.98 8.71 38.49
C ARG A 154 -30.84 8.53 37.23
N GLN A 155 -30.92 7.34 36.65
CA GLN A 155 -31.83 7.02 35.53
C GLN A 155 -32.67 5.76 35.81
N THR A 156 -33.67 5.51 34.96
CA THR A 156 -34.56 4.33 35.05
C THR A 156 -33.78 3.03 34.86
N THR A 157 -33.91 2.08 35.79
CA THR A 157 -33.31 0.75 35.68
C THR A 157 -33.94 -0.02 34.52
N VAL A 158 -33.10 -0.59 33.65
CA VAL A 158 -33.54 -1.40 32.50
C VAL A 158 -33.17 -2.85 32.75
N ILE A 159 -34.16 -3.74 32.66
CA ILE A 159 -34.00 -5.19 32.82
C ILE A 159 -34.28 -5.84 31.48
N TRP A 160 -33.33 -6.63 30.97
CA TRP A 160 -33.48 -7.37 29.72
C TRP A 160 -33.56 -8.87 29.98
N MET A 161 -34.56 -9.52 29.42
CA MET A 161 -34.76 -10.97 29.48
C MET A 161 -34.84 -11.51 28.05
N SER A 162 -34.07 -12.56 27.75
CA SER A 162 -34.17 -13.28 26.48
C SER A 162 -35.24 -14.37 26.60
N ASP A 163 -36.23 -14.37 25.71
CA ASP A 163 -37.18 -15.48 25.58
C ASP A 163 -36.76 -16.29 24.35
N ASP A 164 -35.93 -17.32 24.54
CA ASP A 164 -35.55 -18.25 23.47
C ASP A 164 -36.72 -19.18 23.15
N ARG A 165 -37.71 -18.65 22.44
CA ARG A 165 -38.65 -19.46 21.66
C ARG A 165 -38.07 -19.64 20.27
N ALA A 166 -37.29 -20.72 20.11
CA ALA A 166 -36.83 -21.21 18.83
C ALA A 166 -38.02 -21.42 17.87
N VAL A 167 -38.15 -20.54 16.88
CA VAL A 167 -39.03 -20.78 15.72
C VAL A 167 -38.28 -21.75 14.80
N GLN A 168 -38.57 -23.04 14.94
CA GLN A 168 -38.15 -24.08 14.00
C GLN A 168 -38.83 -23.80 12.64
N GLN A 169 -38.03 -23.65 11.58
CA GLN A 169 -38.48 -23.83 10.19
C GLN A 169 -38.33 -25.28 9.79
#